data_AF-A0A7V2UEU7-F1
#
_entry.id   AF-A0A7V2UEU7-F1
#
_cell.length_a   1.000
_cell.length_b   1.000
_cell.length_c   1.000
_cell.angle_alpha   90.00
_cell.angle_beta   90.00
_cell.angle_gamma   90.00
#
_symmetry.space_group_name_H-M   'P 1'
#
loop_
_entity.id
_entity.type
_entity.pdbx_description
1 polymer ?
#
loop_
_entity_poly.entity_id
_entity_poly.type
_entity_poly.pdbx_seq_one_letter_code
_entity_poly.pdbx_strand_id
1 'polypeptide(L)'
;MHGTCGLLTAAMACLSLVPALGAEAAGKIAGLLTPPGKATKVGAVERIPATIMKLQDKLHWGKVDPATGGYVVEGLAPGKYDLAIETVEGRIEGVELKVLGEENEPTYDLNLITGEIKVQRFDDKKLAEADEVLTPEERSKRIRRALRIDKLEDALKKLMTVAQFMDTNRPLLIHGTPKRAVVLVELSRKTAFYAEKADEVIWRMETWPYQWMGDTWHKPNKGLRVLQRLRMPGDQFARMGYVFDPALGGIEVRAGETTKLDYALPDKLPASMGKAPEATR
;
A
#
# COMPACT_ATOMS: atom_id res chain seq x y z
N MET A 1 -19.19 -39.94 78.21
CA MET A 1 -19.99 -38.73 78.51
C MET A 1 -19.54 -37.64 77.56
N HIS A 2 -20.48 -37.18 76.70
CA HIS A 2 -20.54 -35.88 76.00
C HIS A 2 -19.32 -35.51 75.12
N GLY A 3 -19.38 -35.40 73.79
CA GLY A 3 -20.48 -35.09 72.87
C GLY A 3 -19.91 -34.10 71.86
N THR A 4 -19.44 -34.56 70.70
CA THR A 4 -18.84 -33.71 69.66
C THR A 4 -19.92 -33.20 68.71
N CYS A 5 -20.13 -31.88 68.77
CA CYS A 5 -21.02 -31.09 67.94
C CYS A 5 -20.43 -30.93 66.53
N GLY A 6 -21.12 -31.45 65.51
CA GLY A 6 -20.74 -31.29 64.11
C GLY A 6 -21.37 -30.03 63.51
N LEU A 7 -20.54 -29.03 63.17
CA LEU A 7 -20.96 -27.91 62.31
C LEU A 7 -20.93 -28.36 60.85
N LEU A 8 -22.10 -28.37 60.20
CA LEU A 8 -22.19 -28.37 58.73
C LEU A 8 -21.91 -26.95 58.22
N THR A 9 -20.82 -26.78 57.47
CA THR A 9 -20.55 -25.56 56.70
C THR A 9 -21.15 -25.71 55.30
N ALA A 10 -22.21 -24.96 55.01
CA ALA A 10 -22.79 -24.88 53.66
C ALA A 10 -21.89 -24.00 52.78
N ALA A 11 -21.19 -24.60 51.83
CA ALA A 11 -20.43 -23.89 50.81
C ALA A 11 -21.41 -23.37 49.73
N MET A 12 -21.69 -22.07 49.76
CA MET A 12 -22.47 -21.36 48.75
C MET A 12 -21.61 -21.18 47.49
N ALA A 13 -21.85 -21.99 46.46
CA ALA A 13 -21.19 -21.89 45.17
C ALA A 13 -21.71 -20.66 44.41
N CYS A 14 -20.99 -19.54 44.50
CA CYS A 14 -21.17 -18.40 43.60
C CYS A 14 -20.74 -18.79 42.18
N LEU A 15 -21.70 -19.20 41.33
CA LEU A 15 -21.50 -19.21 39.88
C LEU A 15 -21.36 -17.75 39.42
N SER A 16 -20.13 -17.30 39.24
CA SER A 16 -19.83 -16.08 38.49
C SER A 16 -20.19 -16.32 37.01
N LEU A 17 -21.32 -15.75 36.59
CA LEU A 17 -21.63 -15.52 35.17
C LEU A 17 -20.57 -14.56 34.62
N VAL A 18 -19.48 -15.10 34.10
CA VAL A 18 -18.58 -14.34 33.24
C VAL A 18 -19.37 -14.05 31.96
N PRO A 19 -19.69 -12.80 31.63
CA PRO A 19 -20.28 -12.50 30.33
C PRO A 19 -19.29 -13.01 29.28
N ALA A 20 -19.74 -13.93 28.43
CA ALA A 20 -19.01 -14.30 27.24
C ALA A 20 -18.80 -13.00 26.46
N LEU A 21 -17.57 -12.48 26.48
CA LEU A 21 -17.15 -11.41 25.59
C LEU A 21 -17.47 -11.90 24.18
N GLY A 22 -18.57 -11.41 23.61
CA GLY A 22 -19.04 -11.83 22.31
C GLY A 22 -17.90 -11.59 21.33
N ALA A 23 -17.41 -12.66 20.71
CA ALA A 23 -16.44 -12.54 19.64
C ALA A 23 -17.06 -11.61 18.59
N GLU A 24 -16.47 -10.43 18.42
CA GLU A 24 -16.94 -9.47 17.44
C GLU A 24 -16.95 -10.15 16.07
N ALA A 25 -18.07 -10.07 15.36
CA ALA A 25 -18.24 -10.81 14.11
C ALA A 25 -17.14 -10.39 13.12
N ALA A 26 -16.33 -11.35 12.67
CA ALA A 26 -15.26 -11.04 11.73
C ALA A 26 -15.83 -10.60 10.37
N GLY A 27 -15.21 -9.60 9.75
CA GLY A 27 -15.50 -9.17 8.39
C GLY A 27 -14.79 -10.02 7.34
N LYS A 28 -15.03 -9.69 6.06
CA LYS A 28 -14.35 -10.33 4.92
C LYS A 28 -14.20 -9.40 3.72
N ILE A 29 -13.24 -9.69 2.86
CA ILE A 29 -13.07 -9.06 1.54
C ILE A 29 -13.38 -10.12 0.47
N ALA A 30 -14.19 -9.77 -0.53
CA ALA A 30 -14.53 -10.69 -1.62
C ALA A 30 -14.71 -9.97 -2.95
N GLY A 31 -14.56 -10.68 -4.06
CA GLY A 31 -14.82 -10.12 -5.39
C GLY A 31 -14.40 -11.04 -6.51
N LEU A 32 -14.24 -10.46 -7.71
CA LEU A 32 -13.83 -11.14 -8.93
C LEU A 32 -12.47 -10.62 -9.42
N LEU A 33 -11.56 -11.54 -9.72
CA LEU A 33 -10.32 -11.28 -10.44
C LEU A 33 -10.46 -11.63 -11.91
N THR A 34 -10.16 -10.67 -12.78
CA THR A 34 -10.26 -10.84 -14.24
C THR A 34 -8.88 -10.66 -14.89
N PRO A 35 -8.42 -11.57 -15.78
CA PRO A 35 -9.08 -12.81 -16.18
C PRO A 35 -9.01 -13.90 -15.08
N PRO A 36 -9.96 -14.85 -15.07
CA PRO A 36 -9.92 -16.00 -14.17
C PRO A 36 -8.69 -16.88 -14.44
N GLY A 37 -8.26 -17.65 -13.43
CA GLY A 37 -7.15 -18.60 -13.53
C GLY A 37 -5.75 -17.98 -13.48
N LYS A 38 -5.64 -16.65 -13.54
CA LYS A 38 -4.35 -15.95 -13.48
C LYS A 38 -3.79 -15.82 -12.07
N ALA A 39 -4.66 -15.60 -11.08
CA ALA A 39 -4.27 -15.56 -9.68
C ALA A 39 -4.08 -16.97 -9.12
N THR A 40 -2.95 -17.19 -8.46
CA THR A 40 -2.63 -18.45 -7.76
C THR A 40 -2.96 -18.37 -6.28
N LYS A 41 -2.87 -17.17 -5.68
CA LYS A 41 -3.31 -16.89 -4.30
C LYS A 41 -3.86 -15.48 -4.17
N VAL A 42 -4.74 -15.29 -3.19
CA VAL A 42 -5.24 -13.98 -2.76
C VAL A 42 -5.22 -13.92 -1.24
N GLY A 43 -4.77 -12.80 -0.68
CA GLY A 43 -4.78 -12.56 0.75
C GLY A 43 -4.95 -11.08 1.09
N ALA A 44 -5.13 -10.79 2.38
CA ALA A 44 -5.20 -9.44 2.92
C ALA A 44 -4.03 -9.20 3.88
N VAL A 45 -3.33 -8.09 3.69
CA VAL A 45 -2.20 -7.65 4.51
C VAL A 45 -2.71 -6.66 5.55
N GLU A 46 -2.64 -7.04 6.83
CA GLU A 46 -2.82 -6.13 7.95
C GLU A 46 -1.50 -5.38 8.19
N ARG A 47 -1.47 -4.09 7.85
CA ARG A 47 -0.28 -3.26 8.03
C ARG A 47 -0.13 -2.84 9.49
N ILE A 48 0.84 -3.40 10.18
CA ILE A 48 1.07 -3.03 11.58
C ILE A 48 1.92 -1.74 11.62
N PRO A 49 1.46 -0.69 12.32
CA PRO A 49 2.26 0.52 12.46
C PRO A 49 3.64 0.22 13.06
N ALA A 50 4.69 0.82 12.48
CA ALA A 50 6.07 0.63 12.94
C ALA A 50 6.31 1.07 14.40
N THR A 51 5.36 1.80 15.00
CA THR A 51 5.38 2.17 16.43
C THR A 51 5.27 0.96 17.35
N ILE A 52 4.70 -0.16 16.88
CA ILE A 52 4.61 -1.41 17.63
C ILE A 52 5.82 -2.27 17.26
N MET A 53 6.97 -1.89 17.80
CA MET A 53 8.27 -2.50 17.49
C MET A 53 8.21 -4.03 17.65
N LYS A 54 8.72 -4.76 16.63
CA LYS A 54 8.84 -6.24 16.50
C LYS A 54 7.68 -7.00 15.87
N LEU A 55 6.55 -6.36 15.58
CA LEU A 55 5.48 -7.04 14.85
C LEU A 55 5.69 -6.92 13.34
N GLN A 56 5.57 -8.04 12.63
CA GLN A 56 5.52 -8.08 11.18
C GLN A 56 4.09 -7.92 10.71
N ASP A 57 3.90 -7.36 9.51
CA ASP A 57 2.60 -7.34 8.85
C ASP A 57 1.98 -8.74 8.85
N LYS A 58 0.70 -8.84 9.18
CA LYS A 58 0.00 -10.14 9.16
C LYS A 58 -0.64 -10.35 7.80
N LEU A 59 -0.47 -11.54 7.26
CA LEU A 59 -1.05 -11.94 6.00
C LEU A 59 -2.14 -12.98 6.23
N HIS A 60 -3.36 -12.65 5.81
CA HIS A 60 -4.53 -13.49 5.89
C HIS A 60 -4.80 -14.07 4.50
N TRP A 61 -4.45 -15.33 4.29
CA TRP A 61 -4.70 -15.99 3.00
C TRP A 61 -6.18 -16.38 2.87
N GLY A 62 -6.75 -16.09 1.71
CA GLY A 62 -8.10 -16.44 1.32
C GLY A 62 -8.15 -17.64 0.39
N LYS A 63 -9.32 -17.81 -0.23
CA LYS A 63 -9.58 -18.78 -1.29
C LYS A 63 -9.79 -18.03 -2.60
N VAL A 64 -9.31 -18.60 -3.70
CA VAL A 64 -9.58 -18.13 -5.06
C VAL A 64 -10.04 -19.32 -5.90
N ASP A 65 -11.10 -19.13 -6.67
CA ASP A 65 -11.59 -20.07 -7.65
C ASP A 65 -10.95 -19.75 -9.01
N PRO A 66 -10.07 -20.61 -9.54
CA PRO A 66 -9.40 -20.35 -10.81
C PRO A 66 -10.35 -20.40 -12.02
N ALA A 67 -11.52 -21.03 -11.92
CA ALA A 67 -12.46 -21.11 -13.04
C ALA A 67 -13.25 -19.82 -13.22
N THR A 68 -13.68 -19.22 -12.10
CA THR A 68 -14.52 -18.01 -12.11
C THR A 68 -13.76 -16.74 -11.81
N GLY A 69 -12.57 -16.84 -11.21
CA GLY A 69 -11.82 -15.70 -10.67
C GLY A 69 -12.39 -15.18 -9.34
N GLY A 70 -13.46 -15.80 -8.82
CA GLY A 70 -14.04 -15.43 -7.53
C GLY A 70 -13.09 -15.68 -6.38
N TYR A 71 -13.00 -14.74 -5.45
CA TYR A 71 -12.15 -14.88 -4.28
C TYR A 71 -12.83 -14.40 -2.99
N VAL A 72 -12.34 -14.89 -1.86
CA VAL A 72 -12.78 -14.46 -0.54
C VAL A 72 -11.64 -14.59 0.48
N VAL A 73 -11.44 -13.53 1.29
CA VAL A 73 -10.58 -13.53 2.47
C VAL A 73 -11.47 -13.28 3.69
N GLU A 74 -11.67 -14.32 4.51
CA GLU A 74 -12.59 -14.30 5.66
C GLU A 74 -11.84 -14.18 7.00
N GLY A 75 -12.59 -13.91 8.08
CA GLY A 75 -12.00 -13.90 9.42
C GLY A 75 -11.18 -12.65 9.72
N LEU A 76 -11.47 -11.53 9.04
CA LEU A 76 -10.73 -10.29 9.20
C LEU A 76 -11.32 -9.47 10.36
N ALA A 77 -10.47 -9.03 11.27
CA ALA A 77 -10.88 -8.05 12.28
C ALA A 77 -11.22 -6.70 11.60
N PRO A 78 -12.13 -5.89 12.15
CA PRO A 78 -12.40 -4.56 11.62
C PRO A 78 -11.12 -3.72 11.54
N GLY A 79 -10.89 -3.06 10.40
CA GLY A 79 -9.65 -2.34 10.16
C GLY A 79 -9.39 -2.04 8.70
N LYS A 80 -8.15 -1.64 8.40
CA LYS A 80 -7.68 -1.37 7.03
C LYS A 80 -6.70 -2.45 6.59
N TYR A 81 -6.88 -2.91 5.35
CA TYR A 81 -6.05 -3.96 4.75
C TYR A 81 -5.60 -3.55 3.35
N ASP A 82 -4.44 -4.07 2.95
CA ASP A 82 -4.02 -4.07 1.55
C ASP A 82 -4.27 -5.46 0.96
N LEU A 83 -4.89 -5.57 -0.21
CA LEU A 83 -5.06 -6.86 -0.88
C LEU A 83 -3.74 -7.28 -1.53
N ALA A 84 -3.33 -8.54 -1.36
CA ALA A 84 -2.19 -9.14 -2.02
C ALA A 84 -2.64 -10.27 -2.94
N ILE A 85 -2.20 -10.23 -4.20
CA ILE A 85 -2.52 -11.23 -5.22
C ILE A 85 -1.20 -11.80 -5.72
N GLU A 86 -1.05 -13.12 -5.65
CA GLU A 86 0.07 -13.84 -6.27
C GLU A 86 -0.38 -14.39 -7.63
N THR A 87 0.51 -14.26 -8.62
CA THR A 87 0.37 -14.80 -9.97
C THR A 87 1.64 -15.57 -10.32
N VAL A 88 1.67 -16.22 -11.48
CA VAL A 88 2.89 -16.85 -12.01
C VAL A 88 4.02 -15.84 -12.30
N GLU A 89 3.68 -14.57 -12.55
CA GLU A 89 4.66 -13.52 -12.83
C GLU A 89 5.22 -12.86 -11.56
N GLY A 90 4.54 -13.03 -10.43
CA GLY A 90 4.90 -12.41 -9.17
C GLY A 90 3.72 -11.88 -8.38
N ARG A 91 3.98 -10.93 -7.48
CA ARG A 91 3.01 -10.40 -6.51
C ARG A 91 2.56 -8.99 -6.88
N ILE A 92 1.26 -8.74 -6.77
CA ILE A 92 0.62 -7.42 -6.81
C ILE A 92 0.08 -7.16 -5.40
N GLU A 93 0.50 -6.07 -4.77
CA GLU A 93 0.09 -5.74 -3.41
C GLU A 93 -0.52 -4.35 -3.33
N GLY A 94 -1.55 -4.20 -2.51
CA GLY A 94 -2.13 -2.90 -2.20
C GLY A 94 -1.15 -1.96 -1.50
N VAL A 95 -1.35 -0.66 -1.71
CA VAL A 95 -0.68 0.37 -0.92
C VAL A 95 -1.61 1.54 -0.68
N GLU A 96 -1.84 1.89 0.58
CA GLU A 96 -2.50 3.14 0.93
C GLU A 96 -1.54 4.33 0.72
N LEU A 97 -1.78 5.13 -0.31
CA LEU A 97 -1.05 6.38 -0.57
C LEU A 97 -1.78 7.64 -0.06
N LYS A 98 -2.89 7.45 0.67
CA LYS A 98 -3.74 8.52 1.18
C LYS A 98 -2.95 9.56 1.98
N VAL A 99 -3.16 10.85 1.70
CA VAL A 99 -2.57 11.94 2.48
C VAL A 99 -3.56 12.47 3.51
N LEU A 100 -3.03 12.87 4.67
CA LEU A 100 -3.86 13.40 5.76
C LEU A 100 -4.57 14.69 5.32
N GLY A 101 -5.90 14.76 5.50
CA GLY A 101 -6.70 15.96 5.25
C GLY A 101 -7.06 16.20 3.78
N GLU A 102 -6.88 15.21 2.91
CA GLU A 102 -7.19 15.31 1.48
C GLU A 102 -8.68 15.36 1.15
N GLU A 103 -9.56 15.06 2.11
CA GLU A 103 -11.00 14.85 1.90
C GLU A 103 -11.68 16.07 1.27
N ASN A 104 -11.15 17.26 1.55
CA ASN A 104 -11.67 18.55 1.10
C ASN A 104 -10.69 19.29 0.18
N GLU A 105 -9.64 18.63 -0.29
CA GLU A 105 -8.66 19.22 -1.22
C GLU A 105 -8.75 18.54 -2.60
N PRO A 106 -8.38 19.26 -3.68
CA PRO A 106 -8.11 18.62 -4.95
C PRO A 106 -6.98 17.60 -4.78
N THR A 107 -7.16 16.42 -5.34
CA THR A 107 -6.16 15.35 -5.33
C THR A 107 -5.71 14.99 -6.73
N TYR A 108 -4.56 14.35 -6.81
CA TYR A 108 -4.05 13.77 -8.04
C TYR A 108 -3.31 12.47 -7.79
N ASP A 109 -3.37 11.61 -8.79
CA ASP A 109 -2.50 10.45 -8.97
C ASP A 109 -1.63 10.70 -10.20
N LEU A 110 -0.32 10.61 -10.05
CA LEU A 110 0.64 10.75 -11.14
C LEU A 110 1.51 9.49 -11.22
N ASN A 111 1.52 8.86 -12.38
CA ASN A 111 2.48 7.81 -12.70
C ASN A 111 3.71 8.44 -13.34
N LEU A 112 4.85 8.41 -12.64
CA LEU A 112 6.08 9.08 -13.08
C LEU A 112 6.77 8.39 -14.25
N ILE A 113 6.42 7.12 -14.52
CA ILE A 113 7.00 6.36 -15.63
C ILE A 113 6.18 6.58 -16.91
N THR A 114 4.84 6.57 -16.82
CA THR A 114 3.98 6.76 -18.00
C THR A 114 3.64 8.23 -18.27
N GLY A 115 3.79 9.10 -17.27
CA GLY A 115 3.37 10.50 -17.31
C GLY A 115 1.85 10.70 -17.15
N GLU A 116 1.08 9.62 -16.96
CA GLU A 116 -0.37 9.68 -16.78
C GLU A 116 -0.72 10.39 -15.47
N ILE A 117 -1.60 11.39 -15.57
CA ILE A 117 -2.14 12.14 -14.43
C ILE A 117 -3.66 11.97 -14.36
N LYS A 118 -4.16 11.59 -13.18
CA LYS A 118 -5.59 11.58 -12.85
C LYS A 118 -5.82 12.62 -11.77
N VAL A 119 -6.69 13.59 -12.04
CA VAL A 119 -7.07 14.60 -11.05
C VAL A 119 -8.47 14.35 -10.54
N GLN A 120 -8.68 14.56 -9.26
CA GLN A 120 -9.97 14.39 -8.59
C GLN A 120 -10.25 15.63 -7.74
N ARG A 121 -11.53 15.98 -7.56
CA ARG A 121 -11.94 17.17 -6.78
C ARG A 121 -11.26 18.47 -7.23
N PHE A 122 -10.84 18.53 -8.50
CA PHE A 122 -10.18 19.69 -9.09
C PHE A 122 -11.09 20.31 -10.15
N ASP A 123 -11.45 21.57 -9.94
CA ASP A 123 -12.25 22.34 -10.90
C ASP A 123 -11.32 23.00 -11.91
N ASP A 124 -11.09 22.30 -13.02
CA ASP A 124 -10.20 22.72 -14.08
C ASP A 124 -10.74 23.90 -14.89
N LYS A 125 -12.06 24.16 -14.84
CA LYS A 125 -12.66 25.32 -15.51
C LYS A 125 -12.16 26.63 -14.93
N LYS A 126 -11.77 26.64 -13.64
CA LYS A 126 -11.13 27.79 -12.99
C LYS A 126 -9.72 28.09 -13.48
N LEU A 127 -9.15 27.24 -14.34
CA LEU A 127 -7.84 27.47 -14.93
C LEU A 127 -7.88 28.26 -16.24
N ALA A 128 -9.06 28.50 -16.82
CA ALA A 128 -9.24 29.26 -18.05
C ALA A 128 -9.95 30.59 -17.76
N GLU A 129 -9.59 31.64 -18.50
CA GLU A 129 -10.38 32.88 -18.50
C GLU A 129 -11.74 32.64 -19.19
N ALA A 130 -12.72 33.51 -18.92
CA ALA A 130 -13.99 33.47 -19.64
C ALA A 130 -13.71 33.56 -21.15
N ASP A 131 -14.23 32.59 -21.91
CA ASP A 131 -14.07 32.42 -23.37
C ASP A 131 -12.70 31.89 -23.86
N GLU A 132 -11.78 31.53 -22.96
CA GLU A 132 -10.51 30.91 -23.34
C GLU A 132 -10.69 29.40 -23.62
N VAL A 133 -10.38 28.97 -24.84
CA VAL A 133 -10.34 27.55 -25.22
C VAL A 133 -8.91 27.03 -25.09
N LEU A 134 -8.66 26.19 -24.08
CA LEU A 134 -7.34 25.59 -23.87
C LEU A 134 -7.17 24.32 -24.68
N THR A 135 -5.99 24.16 -25.29
CA THR A 135 -5.56 22.87 -25.82
C THR A 135 -5.35 21.84 -24.68
N PRO A 136 -5.43 20.53 -24.95
CA PRO A 136 -5.13 19.49 -23.95
C PRO A 136 -3.77 19.67 -23.26
N GLU A 137 -2.75 20.08 -24.01
CA GLU A 137 -1.39 20.31 -23.53
C GLU A 137 -1.32 21.52 -22.58
N GLU A 138 -1.96 22.63 -22.95
CA GLU A 138 -2.02 23.82 -22.09
C GLU A 138 -2.81 23.55 -20.81
N ARG A 139 -3.93 22.84 -20.92
CA ARG A 139 -4.72 22.39 -19.77
C ARG A 139 -3.87 21.52 -18.84
N SER A 140 -3.15 20.54 -19.36
CA SER A 140 -2.23 19.70 -18.60
C SER A 140 -1.14 20.53 -17.91
N LYS A 141 -0.51 21.47 -18.61
CA LYS A 141 0.51 22.37 -18.05
C LYS A 141 -0.05 23.23 -16.92
N ARG A 142 -1.26 23.79 -17.07
CA ARG A 142 -1.91 24.59 -16.02
C ARG A 142 -2.27 23.75 -14.80
N ILE A 143 -2.78 22.54 -15.01
CA ILE A 143 -3.06 21.57 -13.93
C ILE A 143 -1.77 21.25 -13.16
N ARG A 144 -0.70 20.85 -13.85
CA ARG A 144 0.60 20.54 -13.21
C ARG A 144 1.14 21.71 -12.40
N ARG A 145 1.02 22.93 -12.93
CA ARG A 145 1.42 24.16 -12.22
C ARG A 145 0.54 24.41 -10.99
N ALA A 146 -0.78 24.32 -11.11
CA ALA A 146 -1.73 24.55 -10.01
C ALA A 146 -1.55 23.55 -8.87
N LEU A 147 -1.27 22.29 -9.21
CA LEU A 147 -1.01 21.21 -8.27
C LEU A 147 0.47 21.13 -7.83
N ARG A 148 1.32 22.03 -8.36
CA ARG A 148 2.76 22.13 -8.03
C ARG A 148 3.55 20.85 -8.31
N ILE A 149 3.10 20.07 -9.29
CA ILE A 149 3.67 18.78 -9.68
C ILE A 149 5.09 18.97 -10.22
N ASP A 150 5.29 19.94 -11.11
CA ASP A 150 6.61 20.19 -11.71
C ASP A 150 7.67 20.51 -10.63
N LYS A 151 7.27 21.23 -9.58
CA LYS A 151 8.15 21.52 -8.43
C LYS A 151 8.45 20.27 -7.59
N LEU A 152 7.50 19.35 -7.47
CA LEU A 152 7.70 18.09 -6.76
C LEU A 152 8.65 17.18 -7.55
N GLU A 153 8.46 17.08 -8.87
CA GLU A 153 9.37 16.35 -9.76
C GLU A 153 10.79 16.92 -9.72
N ASP A 154 10.95 18.25 -9.70
CA ASP A 154 12.25 18.89 -9.52
C ASP A 154 12.89 18.52 -8.17
N ALA A 155 12.11 18.49 -7.08
CA ALA A 155 12.59 18.09 -5.77
C ALA A 155 13.03 16.61 -5.75
N LEU A 156 12.27 15.73 -6.41
CA LEU A 156 12.62 14.32 -6.58
C LEU A 156 13.92 14.16 -7.37
N LYS A 157 14.05 14.83 -8.53
CA LYS A 157 15.28 14.80 -9.36
C LYS A 157 16.51 15.21 -8.56
N LYS A 158 16.42 16.30 -7.79
CA LYS A 158 17.53 16.75 -6.91
C LYS A 158 17.90 15.70 -5.87
N LEU A 159 16.91 15.04 -5.25
CA LEU A 159 17.17 13.99 -4.27
C LEU A 159 17.92 12.80 -4.88
N MET A 160 17.68 12.50 -6.17
CA MET A 160 18.38 11.42 -6.88
C MET A 160 19.84 11.74 -7.22
N THR A 161 20.25 13.01 -7.19
CA THR A 161 21.64 13.40 -7.43
C THR A 161 22.54 13.31 -6.20
N VAL A 162 21.95 13.18 -5.00
CA VAL A 162 22.71 13.03 -3.76
C VAL A 162 23.20 11.59 -3.66
N ALA A 163 24.47 11.39 -3.32
CA ALA A 163 24.99 10.05 -3.05
C ALA A 163 24.22 9.41 -1.89
N GLN A 164 23.68 8.22 -2.11
CA GLN A 164 22.90 7.49 -1.12
C GLN A 164 23.45 6.07 -0.92
N PHE A 165 23.03 5.43 0.17
CA PHE A 165 23.34 4.03 0.39
C PHE A 165 22.74 3.11 -0.68
N MET A 166 21.56 3.44 -1.22
CA MET A 166 20.96 2.71 -2.33
C MET A 166 21.53 3.24 -3.63
N ASP A 167 21.91 2.36 -4.56
CA ASP A 167 22.46 2.79 -5.86
C ASP A 167 21.38 3.15 -6.87
N THR A 168 20.18 2.59 -6.70
CA THR A 168 19.02 2.88 -7.54
C THR A 168 17.89 3.37 -6.65
N ASN A 169 17.32 4.50 -7.02
CA ASN A 169 16.10 5.05 -6.45
C ASN A 169 15.17 5.41 -7.61
N ARG A 170 14.00 4.78 -7.67
CA ARG A 170 13.03 4.97 -8.74
C ARG A 170 11.71 5.42 -8.14
N PRO A 171 11.41 6.72 -8.13
CA PRO A 171 10.06 7.20 -7.87
C PRO A 171 9.09 6.65 -8.93
N LEU A 172 7.95 6.12 -8.50
CA LEU A 172 7.02 5.38 -9.35
C LEU A 172 5.68 6.09 -9.49
N LEU A 173 5.02 6.30 -8.36
CA LEU A 173 3.69 6.88 -8.28
C LEU A 173 3.69 8.01 -7.27
N ILE A 174 2.89 9.03 -7.52
CA ILE A 174 2.59 10.10 -6.56
C ILE A 174 1.08 10.13 -6.36
N HIS A 175 0.66 10.10 -5.11
CA HIS A 175 -0.66 10.57 -4.72
C HIS A 175 -0.51 11.86 -3.92
N GLY A 176 -1.34 12.87 -4.15
CA GLY A 176 -1.24 14.08 -3.35
C GLY A 176 -2.29 15.15 -3.60
N THR A 177 -2.14 16.24 -2.87
CA THR A 177 -2.82 17.52 -2.99
C THR A 177 -1.81 18.62 -3.34
N PRO A 178 -2.22 19.88 -3.55
CA PRO A 178 -1.27 20.99 -3.73
C PRO A 178 -0.32 21.24 -2.56
N LYS A 179 -0.59 20.64 -1.38
CA LYS A 179 0.18 20.89 -0.15
C LYS A 179 0.87 19.67 0.41
N ARG A 180 0.41 18.46 0.09
CA ARG A 180 0.93 17.20 0.61
C ARG A 180 1.00 16.18 -0.49
N ALA A 181 2.00 15.31 -0.46
CA ALA A 181 2.08 14.19 -1.37
C ALA A 181 2.70 12.99 -0.68
N VAL A 182 2.40 11.79 -1.17
CA VAL A 182 3.10 10.55 -0.85
C VAL A 182 3.61 9.98 -2.15
N VAL A 183 4.91 9.69 -2.18
CA VAL A 183 5.60 9.13 -3.34
C VAL A 183 5.93 7.67 -3.05
N LEU A 184 5.46 6.76 -3.90
CA LEU A 184 5.91 5.37 -3.89
C LEU A 184 7.28 5.30 -4.58
N VAL A 185 8.26 4.72 -3.90
CA VAL A 185 9.64 4.65 -4.38
C VAL A 185 10.15 3.22 -4.28
N GLU A 186 10.72 2.74 -5.38
CA GLU A 186 11.54 1.54 -5.41
C GLU A 186 13.00 1.91 -5.15
N LEU A 187 13.65 1.20 -4.24
CA LEU A 187 15.07 1.35 -3.99
C LEU A 187 15.76 0.01 -4.16
N SER A 188 16.90 -0.01 -4.84
CA SER A 188 17.80 -1.18 -4.83
C SER A 188 19.24 -0.80 -4.52
N ARG A 189 19.98 -1.76 -3.99
CA ARG A 189 21.43 -1.76 -3.94
C ARG A 189 21.91 -3.07 -4.53
N LYS A 190 22.57 -2.99 -5.68
CA LYS A 190 23.21 -4.09 -6.42
C LYS A 190 24.74 -4.07 -6.30
N THR A 191 25.29 -2.96 -5.79
CA THR A 191 26.74 -2.76 -5.60
C THR A 191 27.22 -3.22 -4.22
N ALA A 192 28.46 -3.73 -4.21
CA ALA A 192 29.18 -4.24 -3.04
C ALA A 192 29.01 -3.35 -1.78
N PHE A 193 28.73 -3.94 -0.61
CA PHE A 193 28.76 -3.25 0.70
C PHE A 193 29.47 -4.02 1.81
N TYR A 194 29.81 -3.33 2.89
CA TYR A 194 30.69 -3.78 4.00
C TYR A 194 30.24 -5.06 4.74
N ALA A 195 29.07 -5.63 4.42
CA ALA A 195 28.52 -6.83 5.03
C ALA A 195 27.90 -7.80 4.02
N GLU A 196 28.26 -7.68 2.74
CA GLU A 196 27.72 -8.45 1.63
C GLU A 196 28.34 -9.85 1.53
N LYS A 197 27.53 -10.85 1.15
CA LYS A 197 28.01 -12.07 0.51
C LYS A 197 27.90 -11.85 -1.00
N ALA A 198 28.93 -12.21 -1.77
CA ALA A 198 29.03 -11.87 -3.19
C ALA A 198 27.69 -12.03 -3.97
N ASP A 199 27.31 -11.00 -4.72
CA ASP A 199 26.11 -10.93 -5.59
C ASP A 199 24.77 -10.84 -4.84
N GLU A 200 24.73 -10.16 -3.69
CA GLU A 200 23.46 -9.89 -2.99
C GLU A 200 22.88 -8.52 -3.34
N VAL A 201 21.59 -8.52 -3.67
CA VAL A 201 20.79 -7.31 -3.86
C VAL A 201 19.97 -7.02 -2.61
N ILE A 202 20.01 -5.77 -2.15
CA ILE A 202 19.02 -5.23 -1.20
C ILE A 202 17.96 -4.53 -2.03
N TRP A 203 16.69 -4.91 -1.87
CA TRP A 203 15.55 -4.26 -2.52
C TRP A 203 14.54 -3.78 -1.48
N ARG A 204 13.98 -2.59 -1.71
CA ARG A 204 12.97 -1.98 -0.85
C ARG A 204 11.88 -1.30 -1.66
N MET A 205 10.67 -1.33 -1.11
CA MET A 205 9.59 -0.45 -1.50
C MET A 205 9.24 0.44 -0.32
N GLU A 206 9.20 1.74 -0.57
CA GLU A 206 8.95 2.75 0.45
C GLU A 206 7.88 3.74 -0.02
N THR A 207 7.21 4.34 0.95
CA THR A 207 6.41 5.55 0.73
C THR A 207 7.09 6.74 1.40
N TRP A 208 7.27 7.80 0.63
CA TRP A 208 7.92 9.03 1.06
C TRP A 208 6.91 10.16 1.14
N PRO A 209 6.58 10.67 2.34
CA PRO A 209 5.74 11.85 2.47
C PRO A 209 6.50 13.09 1.99
N TYR A 210 5.75 14.04 1.47
CA TYR A 210 6.20 15.37 1.08
C TYR A 210 5.19 16.42 1.53
N GLN A 211 5.70 17.58 1.94
CA GLN A 211 4.89 18.72 2.34
C GLN A 211 5.40 19.99 1.64
N TRP A 212 4.47 20.78 1.11
CA TRP A 212 4.77 22.09 0.56
C TRP A 212 5.02 23.11 1.68
N MET A 213 6.17 23.78 1.63
CA MET A 213 6.61 24.76 2.64
C MET A 213 6.75 26.17 2.05
N GLY A 214 5.82 26.55 1.15
CA GLY A 214 5.73 27.90 0.60
C GLY A 214 6.38 28.03 -0.78
N ASP A 215 7.63 27.63 -0.92
CA ASP A 215 8.42 27.73 -2.16
C ASP A 215 9.06 26.40 -2.62
N THR A 216 9.13 25.43 -1.71
CA THR A 216 9.75 24.12 -1.94
C THR A 216 8.95 22.97 -1.34
N TRP A 217 9.14 21.79 -1.91
CA TRP A 217 8.67 20.53 -1.35
C TRP A 217 9.71 19.98 -0.37
N HIS A 218 9.28 19.75 0.87
CA HIS A 218 10.09 19.17 1.92
C HIS A 218 9.69 17.71 2.14
N LYS A 219 10.66 16.80 2.15
CA LYS A 219 10.47 15.40 2.57
C LYS A 219 10.75 15.29 4.07
N PRO A 220 9.72 15.25 4.95
CA PRO A 220 9.97 15.08 6.37
C PRO A 220 10.58 13.70 6.65
N ASN A 221 11.44 13.62 7.68
CA ASN A 221 12.00 12.34 8.14
C ASN A 221 10.92 11.45 8.79
N LYS A 222 9.87 12.05 9.36
CA LYS A 222 8.75 11.33 9.95
C LYS A 222 7.73 10.95 8.87
N GLY A 223 7.14 9.76 9.02
CA GLY A 223 6.08 9.27 8.13
C GLY A 223 6.60 8.48 6.93
N LEU A 224 7.91 8.35 6.74
CA LEU A 224 8.46 7.37 5.82
C LEU A 224 8.06 5.96 6.29
N ARG A 225 7.50 5.16 5.39
CA ARG A 225 7.14 3.78 5.67
C ARG A 225 7.85 2.85 4.69
N VAL A 226 8.55 1.87 5.22
CA VAL A 226 9.08 0.73 4.45
C VAL A 226 7.95 -0.29 4.33
N LEU A 227 7.50 -0.54 3.10
CA LEU A 227 6.46 -1.51 2.81
C LEU A 227 7.04 -2.93 2.74
N GLN A 228 8.18 -3.05 2.06
CA GLN A 228 8.86 -4.32 1.89
C GLN A 228 10.36 -4.10 1.89
N ARG A 229 11.09 -5.04 2.50
CA ARG A 229 12.55 -5.11 2.42
C ARG A 229 12.96 -6.55 2.20
N LEU A 230 13.71 -6.78 1.13
CA LEU A 230 14.26 -8.09 0.81
C LEU A 230 15.77 -7.98 0.61
N ARG A 231 16.48 -9.05 0.95
CA ARG A 231 17.88 -9.28 0.63
C ARG A 231 17.95 -10.63 -0.06
N MET A 232 18.46 -10.68 -1.27
CA MET A 232 18.45 -11.89 -2.10
C MET A 232 19.61 -11.91 -3.09
N PRO A 233 19.98 -13.08 -3.63
CA PRO A 233 20.91 -13.18 -4.75
C PRO A 233 20.45 -12.40 -6.00
N GLY A 234 21.41 -11.93 -6.81
CA GLY A 234 21.16 -11.14 -8.01
C GLY A 234 20.28 -11.84 -9.04
N ASP A 235 20.46 -13.15 -9.23
CA ASP A 235 19.66 -13.95 -10.16
C ASP A 235 18.19 -14.08 -9.71
N GLN A 236 17.96 -14.23 -8.40
CA GLN A 236 16.62 -14.20 -7.82
C GLN A 236 15.98 -12.82 -7.99
N PHE A 237 16.75 -11.75 -7.78
CA PHE A 237 16.28 -10.39 -7.99
C PHE A 237 15.86 -10.12 -9.44
N ALA A 238 16.63 -10.61 -10.42
CA ALA A 238 16.30 -10.48 -11.84
C ALA A 238 14.94 -11.09 -12.17
N ARG A 239 14.66 -12.30 -11.65
CA ARG A 239 13.40 -13.03 -11.87
C ARG A 239 12.22 -12.55 -11.03
N MET A 240 12.47 -11.79 -9.97
CA MET A 240 11.41 -11.33 -9.06
C MET A 240 10.44 -10.39 -9.76
N GLY A 241 9.14 -10.65 -9.55
CA GLY A 241 8.03 -9.74 -9.81
C GLY A 241 7.34 -9.34 -8.51
N TYR A 242 7.35 -8.05 -8.18
CA TYR A 242 6.68 -7.48 -7.02
C TYR A 242 6.32 -6.02 -7.30
N VAL A 243 5.03 -5.74 -7.50
CA VAL A 243 4.49 -4.41 -7.76
C VAL A 243 3.45 -4.02 -6.71
N PHE A 244 3.23 -2.71 -6.57
CA PHE A 244 2.27 -2.12 -5.64
C PHE A 244 1.22 -1.30 -6.39
N ASP A 245 -0.06 -1.61 -6.18
CA ASP A 245 -1.18 -0.92 -6.81
C ASP A 245 -2.06 -0.22 -5.74
N PRO A 246 -2.20 1.12 -5.79
CA PRO A 246 -3.08 1.85 -4.88
C PRO A 246 -4.55 1.40 -4.91
N ALA A 247 -5.03 0.86 -6.03
CA ALA A 247 -6.41 0.36 -6.15
C ALA A 247 -6.72 -0.83 -5.23
N LEU A 248 -5.67 -1.51 -4.74
CA LEU A 248 -5.77 -2.64 -3.82
C LEU A 248 -5.45 -2.25 -2.36
N GLY A 249 -5.15 -0.98 -2.09
CA GLY A 249 -4.69 -0.51 -0.77
C GLY A 249 -5.78 0.11 0.10
N GLY A 250 -5.58 0.09 1.42
CA GLY A 250 -6.40 0.84 2.38
C GLY A 250 -7.87 0.41 2.44
N ILE A 251 -8.17 -0.86 2.13
CA ILE A 251 -9.52 -1.42 2.09
C ILE A 251 -10.09 -1.48 3.51
N GLU A 252 -11.18 -0.75 3.74
CA GLU A 252 -11.88 -0.77 5.02
C GLU A 252 -12.74 -2.04 5.16
N VAL A 253 -12.51 -2.77 6.24
CA VAL A 253 -13.28 -3.95 6.65
C VAL A 253 -14.02 -3.63 7.94
N ARG A 254 -15.32 -3.95 7.97
CA ARG A 254 -16.20 -3.77 9.13
C ARG A 254 -16.67 -5.11 9.69
N ALA A 255 -17.02 -5.12 10.97
CA ALA A 255 -17.46 -6.33 11.66
C ALA A 255 -18.71 -6.93 10.99
N GLY A 256 -18.67 -8.22 10.66
CA GLY A 256 -19.77 -8.95 10.04
C GLY A 256 -20.11 -8.54 8.60
N GLU A 257 -19.36 -7.62 7.99
CA GLU A 257 -19.63 -7.13 6.63
C GLU A 257 -18.72 -7.79 5.58
N THR A 258 -19.19 -7.78 4.33
CA THR A 258 -18.39 -8.15 3.16
C THR A 258 -18.02 -6.89 2.38
N THR A 259 -16.74 -6.54 2.37
CA THR A 259 -16.22 -5.49 1.51
C THR A 259 -15.99 -6.06 0.11
N LYS A 260 -16.76 -5.58 -0.88
CA LYS A 260 -16.65 -6.04 -2.27
C LYS A 260 -15.55 -5.28 -3.01
N LEU A 261 -14.65 -6.00 -3.67
CA LEU A 261 -13.60 -5.43 -4.51
C LEU A 261 -13.35 -6.31 -5.74
N ASP A 262 -13.79 -5.85 -6.91
CA ASP A 262 -13.46 -6.51 -8.18
C ASP A 262 -12.17 -5.87 -8.74
N TYR A 263 -11.29 -6.67 -9.36
CA TYR A 263 -10.00 -6.18 -9.85
C TYR A 263 -9.58 -6.85 -11.17
N ALA A 264 -9.09 -6.03 -12.10
CA ALA A 264 -8.55 -6.49 -13.38
C ALA A 264 -7.03 -6.67 -13.27
N LEU A 265 -6.58 -7.92 -13.34
CA LEU A 265 -5.17 -8.27 -13.34
C LEU A 265 -4.53 -7.82 -14.66
N PRO A 266 -3.39 -7.10 -14.63
CA PRO A 266 -2.71 -6.68 -15.85
C PRO A 266 -2.15 -7.89 -16.57
N ASP A 267 -2.02 -7.84 -17.90
CA ASP A 267 -1.42 -8.92 -18.69
C ASP A 267 0.01 -9.23 -18.27
N LYS A 268 0.79 -8.19 -17.97
CA LYS A 268 2.13 -8.27 -17.39
C LYS A 268 2.25 -7.36 -16.18
N LEU A 269 3.07 -7.71 -15.20
CA LEU A 269 3.38 -6.81 -14.09
C LEU A 269 3.95 -5.47 -14.58
N PRO A 270 3.32 -4.33 -14.27
CA PRO A 270 3.76 -3.03 -14.76
C PRO A 270 5.00 -2.53 -13.98
N ALA A 271 6.12 -2.33 -14.68
CA ALA A 271 7.35 -1.79 -14.08
C ALA A 271 7.18 -0.36 -13.51
N SER A 272 6.09 0.34 -13.87
CA SER A 272 5.70 1.62 -13.29
C SER A 272 5.14 1.54 -11.88
N MET A 273 4.90 0.33 -11.35
CA MET A 273 4.32 0.09 -10.03
C MET A 273 5.26 -0.68 -9.10
N GLY A 274 6.46 -1.06 -9.56
CA GLY A 274 7.46 -1.77 -8.76
C GLY A 274 8.40 -2.58 -9.62
N LYS A 275 8.95 -3.65 -9.06
CA LYS A 275 9.89 -4.53 -9.76
C LYS A 275 9.13 -5.52 -10.61
N ALA A 276 9.17 -5.36 -11.94
CA ALA A 276 8.75 -6.40 -12.87
C ALA A 276 9.91 -7.39 -13.13
N PRO A 277 9.65 -8.68 -13.43
CA PRO A 277 10.69 -9.61 -13.85
C PRO A 277 11.47 -9.07 -15.06
N GLU A 278 12.78 -9.26 -15.07
CA GLU A 278 13.59 -8.94 -16.25
C GLU A 278 13.23 -9.93 -17.36
N ALA A 279 13.19 -9.46 -18.62
CA ALA A 279 12.97 -10.35 -19.75
C ALA A 279 14.10 -11.37 -19.80
N THR A 280 13.77 -12.66 -19.75
CA THR A 280 14.74 -13.73 -20.01
C THR A 280 15.30 -13.51 -21.41
N ARG A 281 16.60 -13.22 -21.48
CA ARG A 281 17.33 -13.12 -22.74
C ARG A 281 17.51 -14.48 -23.38
#